data_AF-A0A3D1S3K6-F1
#
_entry.id   AF-A0A3D1S3K6-F1
#
_cell.length_a   1.000
_cell.length_b   1.000
_cell.length_c   1.000
_cell.angle_alpha   90.00
_cell.angle_beta   90.00
_cell.angle_gamma   90.00
#
_symmetry.space_group_name_H-M   'P 1'
#
loop_
_entity.id
_entity.type
_entity.pdbx_description
1 polymer ?
#
loop_
_entity_poly.entity_id
_entity_poly.type
_entity_poly.pdbx_seq_one_letter_code
_entity_poly.pdbx_strand_id
1 'polypeptide(L)'
;MAKLQTVKTANGERVAIVAGLRTPFTKMATDFHGVPAVDLGKMVVNELLARHDLSPLEIDQLVYGQVVQMPAAPNIAREIVLGTGMNVHTDAYSVSRACATSFQSTVNVMESILLGNADVGIAGGADSTSVSPIQVSKNLARALVDLQKTKTFGQKWQVLKHLGLKDLVPVPPAVAEYSTGLSMGNTAEQMAKTHGITRAEQDALAHRSHTLAAQNWNDGHMAHEV
;
A
#
# COMPACT_ATOMS: atom_id res chain seq x y z
N MET A 1 -4.81 -10.82 -30.64
CA MET A 1 -5.04 -11.37 -29.29
C MET A 1 -3.71 -11.86 -28.75
N ALA A 2 -3.28 -11.37 -27.59
CA ALA A 2 -2.08 -11.92 -26.93
C ALA A 2 -2.33 -13.39 -26.58
N LYS A 3 -1.36 -14.27 -26.85
CA LYS A 3 -1.45 -15.68 -26.50
C LYS A 3 -1.44 -15.76 -24.97
N LEU A 4 -2.51 -16.27 -24.36
CA LEU A 4 -2.58 -16.48 -22.92
C LEU A 4 -1.40 -17.36 -22.50
N GLN A 5 -0.57 -16.85 -21.59
CA GLN A 5 0.55 -17.60 -21.04
C GLN A 5 0.02 -18.53 -19.95
N THR A 6 0.12 -19.83 -20.17
CA THR A 6 -0.18 -20.82 -19.13
C THR A 6 1.06 -21.00 -18.26
N VAL A 7 1.04 -20.41 -17.08
CA VAL A 7 2.09 -20.54 -16.07
C VAL A 7 1.94 -21.89 -15.37
N LYS A 8 3.01 -22.69 -15.35
CA LYS A 8 3.04 -24.04 -14.75
C LYS A 8 4.23 -24.23 -13.84
N THR A 9 4.04 -24.97 -12.75
CA THR A 9 5.12 -25.44 -11.85
C THR A 9 6.04 -26.43 -12.57
N ALA A 10 7.16 -26.80 -11.95
CA ALA A 10 8.06 -27.84 -12.47
C ALA A 10 7.36 -29.21 -12.67
N ASN A 11 6.32 -29.48 -11.86
CA ASN A 11 5.52 -30.71 -11.94
C ASN A 11 4.39 -30.62 -12.99
N GLY A 12 4.24 -29.48 -13.67
CA GLY A 12 3.25 -29.27 -14.72
C GLY A 12 1.88 -28.78 -14.23
N GLU A 13 1.75 -28.46 -12.94
CA GLU A 13 0.51 -27.94 -12.34
C GLU A 13 0.33 -26.46 -12.68
N ARG A 14 -0.91 -26.03 -12.90
CA ARG A 14 -1.22 -24.66 -13.33
C ARG A 14 -1.32 -23.73 -12.12
N VAL A 15 -0.60 -22.61 -12.18
CA VAL A 15 -0.79 -21.52 -11.21
C VAL A 15 -2.03 -20.71 -11.59
N ALA A 16 -2.90 -20.42 -10.62
CA ALA A 16 -4.20 -19.81 -10.85
C ALA A 16 -4.52 -18.73 -9.81
N ILE A 17 -5.26 -17.71 -10.24
CA ILE A 17 -6.00 -16.82 -9.33
C ILE A 17 -7.36 -17.47 -9.09
N VAL A 18 -7.67 -17.81 -7.84
CA VAL A 18 -8.90 -18.51 -7.46
C VAL A 18 -9.97 -17.59 -6.88
N ALA A 19 -9.55 -16.47 -6.29
CA ALA A 19 -10.41 -15.50 -5.64
C ALA A 19 -9.76 -14.11 -5.66
N GLY A 20 -10.56 -13.07 -5.50
CA GLY A 20 -10.10 -11.69 -5.41
C GLY A 20 -11.15 -10.79 -4.78
N LEU A 21 -10.70 -9.87 -3.94
CA LEU A 21 -11.56 -8.93 -3.23
C LEU A 21 -10.79 -7.64 -2.93
N ARG A 22 -11.49 -6.52 -2.81
CA ARG A 22 -10.96 -5.24 -2.33
C ARG A 22 -11.94 -4.57 -1.39
N THR A 23 -11.47 -3.66 -0.55
CA THR A 23 -12.37 -2.70 0.11
C THR A 23 -12.93 -1.70 -0.93
N PRO A 24 -14.02 -0.98 -0.60
CA PRO A 24 -14.41 0.21 -1.35
C PRO A 24 -13.26 1.22 -1.41
N PHE A 25 -13.01 1.81 -2.58
CA PHE A 25 -12.04 2.91 -2.68
C PHE A 25 -12.74 4.22 -2.31
N THR A 26 -12.43 4.74 -1.13
CA THR A 26 -13.08 5.93 -0.56
C THR A 26 -12.17 7.14 -0.67
N LYS A 27 -12.75 8.34 -0.69
CA LYS A 27 -11.96 9.57 -0.63
C LYS A 27 -11.23 9.66 0.72
N MET A 28 -10.03 10.24 0.71
CA MET A 28 -9.27 10.49 1.93
C MET A 28 -10.13 11.25 2.95
N ALA A 29 -10.04 10.84 4.22
CA ALA A 29 -10.78 11.43 5.33
C ALA A 29 -12.33 11.39 5.21
N THR A 30 -12.87 10.36 4.57
CA THR A 30 -14.32 10.08 4.53
C THR A 30 -14.66 8.77 5.26
N ASP A 31 -15.14 7.74 4.58
CA ASP A 31 -15.72 6.54 5.21
C ASP A 31 -14.69 5.69 5.99
N PHE A 32 -13.40 5.74 5.59
CA PHE A 32 -12.28 5.11 6.30
C PHE A 32 -11.39 6.12 7.04
N HIS A 33 -11.96 7.23 7.53
CA HIS A 33 -11.20 8.18 8.34
C HIS A 33 -10.68 7.52 9.63
N GLY A 34 -9.39 7.67 9.91
CA GLY A 34 -8.73 7.09 11.08
C GLY A 34 -8.43 5.58 10.99
N VAL A 35 -8.82 4.90 9.90
CA VAL A 35 -8.54 3.47 9.73
C VAL A 35 -7.15 3.28 9.10
N PRO A 36 -6.21 2.57 9.76
CA PRO A 36 -4.88 2.34 9.21
C PRO A 36 -4.89 1.26 8.12
N ALA A 37 -3.87 1.31 7.25
CA ALA A 37 -3.74 0.38 6.13
C ALA A 37 -3.72 -1.10 6.57
N VAL A 38 -3.11 -1.38 7.73
CA VAL A 38 -3.09 -2.74 8.30
C VAL A 38 -4.49 -3.26 8.61
N ASP A 39 -5.39 -2.41 9.10
CA ASP A 39 -6.75 -2.82 9.45
C ASP A 39 -7.63 -2.93 8.21
N LEU A 40 -7.41 -2.09 7.19
CA LEU A 40 -8.00 -2.29 5.86
C LEU A 40 -7.57 -3.64 5.25
N GLY A 41 -6.29 -3.99 5.39
CA GLY A 41 -5.74 -5.27 4.96
C GLY A 41 -6.36 -6.46 5.70
N LYS A 42 -6.44 -6.40 7.04
CA LYS A 42 -7.10 -7.43 7.86
C LYS A 42 -8.57 -7.58 7.50
N MET A 43 -9.28 -6.47 7.30
CA MET A 43 -10.70 -6.46 6.95
C MET A 43 -10.95 -7.22 5.64
N VAL A 44 -10.24 -6.85 4.57
CA VAL A 44 -10.45 -7.49 3.26
C VAL A 44 -9.95 -8.93 3.21
N VAL A 45 -8.85 -9.26 3.90
CA VAL A 45 -8.34 -10.63 3.92
C VAL A 45 -9.25 -11.56 4.72
N ASN A 46 -9.78 -11.13 5.86
CA ASN A 46 -10.78 -11.90 6.60
C ASN A 46 -12.05 -12.13 5.77
N GLU A 47 -12.55 -11.09 5.11
CA GLU A 47 -13.72 -11.20 4.25
C GLU A 47 -13.45 -12.09 3.02
N LEU A 48 -12.27 -12.00 2.40
CA LEU A 48 -11.86 -12.87 1.30
C LEU A 48 -11.88 -14.35 1.73
N LEU A 49 -11.29 -14.67 2.88
CA LEU A 49 -11.27 -16.03 3.41
C LEU A 49 -12.69 -16.54 3.70
N ALA A 50 -13.50 -15.73 4.40
CA ALA A 50 -14.86 -16.10 4.78
C ALA A 50 -15.79 -16.26 3.56
N ARG A 51 -15.76 -15.31 2.61
CA ARG A 51 -16.63 -15.30 1.42
C ARG A 51 -16.36 -16.48 0.49
N HIS A 52 -15.15 -17.02 0.50
CA HIS A 52 -14.74 -18.14 -0.34
C HIS A 52 -14.58 -19.47 0.42
N ASP A 53 -14.99 -19.52 1.70
CA ASP A 53 -14.88 -20.71 2.56
C ASP A 53 -13.45 -21.30 2.59
N LEU A 54 -12.46 -20.43 2.59
CA LEU A 54 -11.04 -20.80 2.65
C LEU A 54 -10.58 -20.87 4.09
N SER A 55 -9.96 -21.99 4.46
CA SER A 55 -9.37 -22.13 5.79
C SER A 55 -8.13 -21.23 5.90
N PRO A 56 -8.02 -20.37 6.92
CA PRO A 56 -6.79 -19.58 7.14
C PRO A 56 -5.55 -20.45 7.34
N LEU A 57 -5.72 -21.72 7.70
CA LEU A 57 -4.63 -22.67 7.94
C LEU A 57 -4.04 -23.26 6.65
N GLU A 58 -4.70 -23.07 5.51
CA GLU A 58 -4.22 -23.52 4.19
C GLU A 58 -3.29 -22.49 3.53
N ILE A 59 -3.14 -21.30 4.11
CA ILE A 59 -2.32 -20.23 3.53
C ILE A 59 -0.85 -20.42 3.94
N ASP A 60 -0.01 -20.77 2.97
CA ASP A 60 1.43 -20.95 3.17
C ASP A 60 2.18 -19.61 3.19
N GLN A 61 1.72 -18.66 2.38
CA GLN A 61 2.39 -17.37 2.20
C GLN A 61 1.42 -16.19 2.06
N LEU A 62 1.76 -15.07 2.68
CA LEU A 62 1.07 -13.79 2.48
C LEU A 62 2.08 -12.69 2.14
N VAL A 63 1.99 -12.17 0.92
CA VAL A 63 2.78 -11.01 0.48
C VAL A 63 1.83 -9.82 0.35
N TYR A 64 2.06 -8.78 1.16
CA TYR A 64 1.19 -7.61 1.17
C TYR A 64 2.02 -6.34 1.09
N GLY A 65 1.57 -5.38 0.30
CA GLY A 65 2.32 -4.16 0.10
C GLY A 65 1.64 -2.90 0.63
N GLN A 66 2.46 -1.91 0.96
CA GLN A 66 2.05 -0.58 1.40
C GLN A 66 3.10 0.43 0.92
N VAL A 67 2.67 1.58 0.41
CA VAL A 67 3.62 2.61 -0.06
C VAL A 67 3.99 3.53 1.09
N VAL A 68 2.98 4.09 1.77
CA VAL A 68 3.20 4.98 2.92
C VAL A 68 3.32 4.13 4.18
N GLN A 69 4.54 3.70 4.50
CA GLN A 69 4.81 2.78 5.59
C GLN A 69 4.35 3.31 6.97
N MET A 70 3.79 2.43 7.78
CA MET A 70 3.45 2.71 9.17
C MET A 70 4.57 2.20 10.09
N PRO A 71 5.35 3.06 10.77
CA PRO A 71 6.48 2.60 11.59
C PRO A 71 6.11 1.63 12.71
N ALA A 72 4.87 1.68 13.21
CA ALA A 72 4.36 0.76 14.23
C ALA A 72 4.10 -0.66 13.69
N ALA A 73 3.93 -0.83 12.37
CA ALA A 73 3.72 -2.11 11.70
C ALA A 73 4.55 -2.16 10.41
N PRO A 74 5.90 -2.25 10.51
CA PRO A 74 6.79 -2.20 9.35
C PRO A 74 6.61 -3.41 8.41
N ASN A 75 6.04 -4.51 8.91
CA ASN A 75 5.63 -5.65 8.11
C ASN A 75 4.10 -5.80 8.16
N ILE A 76 3.38 -5.04 7.32
CA ILE A 76 1.92 -5.10 7.22
C ILE A 76 1.43 -6.52 6.94
N ALA A 77 2.12 -7.28 6.08
CA ALA A 77 1.77 -8.66 5.78
C ALA A 77 1.76 -9.54 7.04
N ARG A 78 2.79 -9.40 7.90
CA ARG A 78 2.86 -10.16 9.16
C ARG A 78 1.72 -9.80 10.11
N GLU A 79 1.37 -8.52 10.22
CA GLU A 79 0.26 -8.09 11.06
C GLU A 79 -1.10 -8.57 10.54
N ILE A 80 -1.24 -8.74 9.22
CA ILE A 80 -2.44 -9.34 8.62
C ILE A 80 -2.52 -10.83 8.98
N VAL A 81 -1.44 -11.60 8.81
CA VAL A 81 -1.39 -13.02 9.22
C VAL A 81 -1.85 -13.19 10.68
N LEU A 82 -1.26 -12.40 11.59
CA LEU A 82 -1.60 -12.46 13.02
C LEU A 82 -3.03 -12.00 13.33
N GLY A 83 -3.60 -11.13 12.50
CA GLY A 83 -4.94 -10.57 12.68
C GLY A 83 -6.07 -11.33 11.95
N THR A 84 -5.76 -12.40 11.22
CA THR A 84 -6.72 -13.11 10.34
C THR A 84 -6.84 -14.61 10.65
N GLY A 85 -6.30 -15.05 11.79
CA GLY A 85 -6.42 -16.45 12.23
C GLY A 85 -5.56 -17.44 11.44
N MET A 86 -4.69 -16.97 10.57
CA MET A 86 -3.71 -17.80 9.86
C MET A 86 -2.70 -18.43 10.83
N ASN A 87 -1.99 -19.46 10.36
CA ASN A 87 -0.92 -20.07 11.14
C ASN A 87 0.17 -19.04 11.43
N VAL A 88 0.66 -18.98 12.68
CA VAL A 88 1.78 -18.11 13.05
C VAL A 88 3.08 -18.43 12.30
N HIS A 89 3.16 -19.61 11.68
CA HIS A 89 4.26 -20.04 10.82
C HIS A 89 4.08 -19.73 9.33
N THR A 90 2.93 -19.18 8.90
CA THR A 90 2.72 -18.69 7.53
C THR A 90 3.79 -17.65 7.20
N ASP A 91 4.48 -17.85 6.06
CA ASP A 91 5.51 -16.93 5.59
C ASP A 91 4.86 -15.59 5.20
N ALA A 92 5.43 -14.48 5.66
CA ALA A 92 4.82 -13.18 5.41
C ALA A 92 5.82 -12.02 5.42
N TYR A 93 5.82 -11.26 4.33
CA TYR A 93 6.67 -10.10 4.18
C TYR A 93 6.01 -9.00 3.36
N SER A 94 6.49 -7.79 3.61
CA SER A 94 5.96 -6.60 2.97
C SER A 94 6.83 -6.16 1.80
N VAL A 95 6.18 -5.71 0.74
CA VAL A 95 6.85 -5.17 -0.46
C VAL A 95 6.42 -3.73 -0.73
N SER A 96 7.29 -2.96 -1.37
CA SER A 96 6.96 -1.62 -1.85
C SER A 96 7.62 -1.39 -3.21
N ARG A 97 6.80 -1.05 -4.19
CA ARG A 97 7.18 -0.72 -5.57
C ARG A 97 6.32 0.43 -6.09
N ALA A 98 6.16 1.48 -5.29
CA ALA A 98 5.31 2.64 -5.57
C ALA A 98 3.89 2.20 -6.00
N CYS A 99 3.34 2.78 -7.08
CA CYS A 99 2.01 2.41 -7.58
C CYS A 99 1.90 0.95 -8.04
N ALA A 100 3.04 0.27 -8.30
CA ALA A 100 3.08 -1.11 -8.75
C ALA A 100 3.23 -2.14 -7.63
N THR A 101 3.03 -1.71 -6.38
CA THR A 101 3.27 -2.52 -5.18
C THR A 101 2.45 -3.81 -5.14
N SER A 102 1.14 -3.76 -5.40
CA SER A 102 0.29 -4.96 -5.40
C SER A 102 0.60 -5.90 -6.56
N PHE A 103 1.01 -5.38 -7.72
CA PHE A 103 1.50 -6.23 -8.81
C PHE A 103 2.76 -6.98 -8.39
N GLN A 104 3.66 -6.33 -7.65
CA GLN A 104 4.86 -6.98 -7.14
C GLN A 104 4.51 -8.12 -6.17
N SER A 105 3.57 -7.90 -5.23
CA SER A 105 3.14 -8.98 -4.33
C SER A 105 2.54 -10.18 -5.07
N THR A 106 1.76 -9.96 -6.14
CA THR A 106 1.21 -11.04 -6.96
C THR A 106 2.31 -11.84 -7.65
N VAL A 107 3.32 -11.15 -8.19
CA VAL A 107 4.49 -11.80 -8.80
C VAL A 107 5.24 -12.63 -7.76
N ASN A 108 5.43 -12.11 -6.55
CA ASN A 108 6.16 -12.81 -5.51
C ASN A 108 5.46 -14.10 -5.03
N VAL A 109 4.13 -14.08 -4.82
CA VAL A 109 3.37 -15.30 -4.51
C VAL A 109 3.43 -16.29 -5.66
N MET A 110 3.26 -15.84 -6.90
CA MET A 110 3.37 -16.69 -8.08
C MET A 110 4.75 -17.36 -8.18
N GLU A 111 5.84 -16.61 -7.94
CA GLU A 111 7.21 -17.13 -7.94
C GLU A 111 7.41 -18.19 -6.85
N SER A 112 6.85 -17.98 -5.65
CA SER A 112 6.88 -18.95 -4.56
C SER A 112 6.20 -20.26 -4.94
N ILE A 113 5.02 -20.18 -5.57
CA ILE A 113 4.28 -21.34 -6.06
C ILE A 113 5.03 -22.05 -7.19
N LEU A 114 5.61 -21.30 -8.13
CA LEU A 114 6.40 -21.86 -9.23
C LEU A 114 7.61 -22.66 -8.74
N LEU A 115 8.25 -22.19 -7.66
CA LEU A 115 9.41 -22.83 -7.05
C LEU A 115 9.04 -23.98 -6.10
N GLY A 116 7.75 -24.17 -5.77
CA GLY A 116 7.28 -25.18 -4.82
C GLY A 116 7.54 -24.82 -3.35
N ASN A 117 7.71 -23.53 -3.04
CA ASN A 117 7.87 -23.05 -1.65
C ASN A 117 6.52 -22.81 -0.96
N ALA A 118 5.44 -22.69 -1.73
CA ALA A 118 4.07 -22.50 -1.26
C ALA A 118 3.11 -23.15 -2.27
N ASP A 119 2.00 -23.69 -1.82
CA ASP A 119 0.92 -24.18 -2.69
C ASP A 119 -0.19 -23.13 -2.79
N VAL A 120 -0.47 -22.43 -1.69
CA VAL A 120 -1.48 -21.37 -1.61
C VAL A 120 -0.89 -20.11 -0.99
N GLY A 121 -1.15 -18.97 -1.63
CA GLY A 121 -0.74 -17.68 -1.07
C GLY A 121 -1.70 -16.54 -1.37
N ILE A 122 -1.66 -15.54 -0.50
CA ILE A 122 -2.43 -14.30 -0.62
C ILE A 122 -1.50 -13.17 -1.02
N ALA A 123 -1.84 -12.50 -2.12
CA ALA A 123 -1.17 -11.30 -2.58
C ALA A 123 -2.12 -10.11 -2.49
N GLY A 124 -1.61 -8.95 -2.09
CA GLY A 124 -2.41 -7.73 -2.10
C GLY A 124 -1.66 -6.48 -1.67
N GLY A 125 -2.42 -5.42 -1.43
CA GLY A 125 -1.87 -4.18 -0.90
C GLY A 125 -2.91 -3.34 -0.20
N ALA A 126 -2.47 -2.50 0.70
CA ALA A 126 -3.29 -1.50 1.37
C ALA A 126 -2.50 -0.22 1.58
N ASP A 127 -3.17 0.91 1.40
CA ASP A 127 -2.67 2.23 1.75
C ASP A 127 -3.80 3.02 2.42
N SER A 128 -3.43 3.86 3.37
CA SER A 128 -4.36 4.79 4.03
C SER A 128 -3.69 6.13 4.21
N THR A 129 -4.09 7.10 3.38
CA THR A 129 -3.61 8.48 3.50
C THR A 129 -4.29 9.22 4.64
N SER A 130 -5.42 8.71 5.15
CA SER A 130 -6.18 9.23 6.29
C SER A 130 -5.40 9.17 7.61
N VAL A 131 -4.36 8.33 7.70
CA VAL A 131 -3.51 8.18 8.91
C VAL A 131 -2.02 8.36 8.60
N SER A 132 -1.69 9.10 7.55
CA SER A 132 -0.29 9.32 7.14
C SER A 132 0.56 9.88 8.30
N PRO A 133 1.75 9.31 8.58
CA PRO A 133 2.62 9.81 9.64
C PRO A 133 2.99 11.27 9.43
N ILE A 134 2.73 12.10 10.45
CA ILE A 134 3.16 13.50 10.47
C ILE A 134 4.63 13.54 10.87
N GLN A 135 5.45 14.18 10.04
CA GLN A 135 6.88 14.29 10.28
C GLN A 135 7.19 15.57 11.07
N VAL A 136 8.36 15.59 11.70
CA VAL A 136 8.93 16.79 12.32
C VAL A 136 10.10 17.30 11.47
N SER A 137 10.56 18.53 11.73
CA SER A 137 11.73 19.06 11.04
C SER A 137 12.97 18.18 11.26
N LYS A 138 13.91 18.17 10.29
CA LYS A 138 15.17 17.42 10.41
C LYS A 138 15.95 17.82 11.67
N ASN A 139 15.89 19.09 12.08
CA ASN A 139 16.57 19.57 13.28
C ASN A 139 15.89 19.05 14.54
N LEU A 140 14.55 19.08 14.60
CA LEU A 140 13.80 18.54 15.73
C LEU A 140 13.98 17.02 15.85
N ALA A 141 13.94 16.28 14.73
CA ALA A 141 14.21 14.84 14.72
C ALA A 141 15.59 14.50 15.32
N ARG A 142 16.65 15.18 14.88
CA ARG A 142 18.00 14.98 15.42
C ARG A 142 18.08 15.35 16.90
N ALA A 143 17.51 16.49 17.28
CA ALA A 143 17.50 16.93 18.67
C ALA A 143 16.80 15.92 19.59
N LEU A 144 15.67 15.33 19.16
CA LEU A 144 14.97 14.29 19.94
C LEU A 144 15.83 13.03 20.12
N VAL A 145 16.56 12.61 19.09
CA VAL A 145 17.50 11.47 19.17
C VAL A 145 18.70 11.81 20.07
N ASP A 146 19.27 13.00 19.94
CA ASP A 146 20.42 13.44 20.74
C ASP A 146 20.04 13.58 22.22
N LEU A 147 18.84 14.09 22.52
CA LEU A 147 18.31 14.19 23.88
C LEU A 147 18.23 12.84 24.59
N GLN A 148 17.95 11.74 23.88
CA GLN A 148 17.96 10.39 24.46
C GLN A 148 19.35 9.97 24.98
N LYS A 149 20.43 10.54 24.42
CA LYS A 149 21.81 10.25 24.83
C LYS A 149 22.33 11.18 25.93
N THR A 150 21.67 12.32 26.16
CA THR A 150 22.10 13.30 27.17
C THR A 150 21.73 12.86 28.59
N LYS A 151 22.68 12.95 29.53
CA LYS A 151 22.47 12.56 30.94
C LYS A 151 22.30 13.75 31.88
N THR A 152 22.89 14.89 31.55
CA THR A 152 22.90 16.07 32.43
C THR A 152 22.02 17.20 31.89
N PHE A 153 21.55 18.06 32.79
CA PHE A 153 20.74 19.23 32.43
C PHE A 153 21.47 20.18 31.48
N GLY A 154 22.78 20.39 31.68
CA GLY A 154 23.59 21.23 30.79
C GLY A 154 23.65 20.69 29.36
N GLN A 155 23.84 19.37 29.18
CA GLN A 155 23.84 18.74 27.86
C GLN A 155 22.48 18.87 27.17
N LYS A 156 21.38 18.69 27.90
CA LYS A 156 20.02 18.89 27.38
C LYS A 156 19.81 20.33 26.87
N TRP A 157 20.25 21.32 27.65
CA TRP A 157 20.18 22.73 27.23
C TRP A 157 20.99 23.01 25.96
N GLN A 158 22.18 22.40 25.82
CA GLN A 158 23.00 22.55 24.61
C GLN A 158 22.32 22.00 23.36
N VAL A 159 21.49 20.96 23.47
CA VAL A 159 20.70 20.45 22.35
C VAL A 159 19.52 21.37 22.04
N LEU A 160 18.78 21.78 23.07
CA LEU A 160 17.57 22.60 22.92
C LEU A 160 17.85 24.01 22.39
N LYS A 161 18.98 24.63 22.75
CA LYS A 161 19.34 25.99 22.26
C LYS A 161 19.48 26.07 20.72
N HIS A 162 19.65 24.94 20.05
CA HIS A 162 19.77 24.86 18.59
C HIS A 162 18.43 24.71 17.87
N LEU A 163 17.32 24.57 18.61
CA LEU A 163 15.97 24.50 18.04
C LEU A 163 15.32 25.88 17.97
N GLY A 164 14.82 26.25 16.80
CA GLY A 164 13.98 27.43 16.62
C GLY A 164 12.49 27.08 16.69
N LEU A 165 11.64 28.11 16.84
CA LEU A 165 10.18 27.94 16.79
C LEU A 165 9.69 27.30 15.48
N LYS A 166 10.41 27.54 14.37
CA LYS A 166 10.10 26.94 13.06
C LYS A 166 10.35 25.43 13.02
N ASP A 167 11.24 24.91 13.86
CA ASP A 167 11.52 23.47 13.92
C ASP A 167 10.41 22.66 14.59
N LEU A 168 9.53 23.34 15.34
CA LEU A 168 8.37 22.74 16.01
C LEU A 168 7.14 22.63 15.09
N VAL A 169 7.18 23.23 13.91
CA VAL A 169 6.08 23.16 12.94
C VAL A 169 6.07 21.77 12.29
N PRO A 170 4.92 21.08 12.26
CA PRO A 170 4.79 19.80 11.56
C PRO A 170 5.18 19.89 10.09
N VAL A 171 5.89 18.87 9.61
CA VAL A 171 6.23 18.71 8.20
C VAL A 171 5.19 17.77 7.57
N PRO A 172 4.38 18.25 6.62
CA PRO A 172 3.40 17.40 5.95
C PRO A 172 4.11 16.30 5.16
N PRO A 173 3.45 15.15 4.92
CA PRO A 173 4.01 14.10 4.07
C PRO A 173 4.43 14.65 2.71
N ALA A 174 5.67 14.35 2.29
CA ALA A 174 6.17 14.81 1.01
C ALA A 174 5.45 14.08 -0.13
N VAL A 175 4.71 14.83 -0.95
CA VAL A 175 4.08 14.33 -2.20
C VAL A 175 5.03 14.47 -3.40
N ALA A 176 6.12 15.22 -3.22
CA ALA A 176 7.16 15.41 -4.22
C ALA A 176 8.18 14.26 -4.18
N GLU A 177 8.63 13.86 -5.35
CA GLU A 177 9.72 12.90 -5.51
C GLU A 177 11.01 13.47 -4.91
N TYR A 178 11.72 12.65 -4.14
CA TYR A 178 12.93 13.07 -3.43
C TYR A 178 14.02 13.58 -4.37
N SER A 179 14.21 12.90 -5.51
CA SER A 179 15.33 13.17 -6.43
C SER A 179 15.10 14.39 -7.32
N THR A 180 13.85 14.62 -7.76
CA THR A 180 13.53 15.67 -8.74
C THR A 180 12.84 16.88 -8.10
N GLY A 181 12.25 16.73 -6.92
CA GLY A 181 11.40 17.74 -6.29
C GLY A 181 10.06 17.94 -7.00
N LEU A 182 9.74 17.12 -8.02
CA LEU A 182 8.49 17.21 -8.76
C LEU A 182 7.40 16.39 -8.08
N SER A 183 6.17 16.90 -8.08
CA SER A 183 5.00 16.11 -7.73
C SER A 183 4.63 15.18 -8.89
N MET A 184 3.87 14.12 -8.60
CA MET A 184 3.31 13.25 -9.63
C MET A 184 2.49 14.03 -10.68
N GLY A 185 1.75 15.07 -10.25
CA GLY A 185 1.00 15.94 -11.16
C GLY A 185 1.90 16.77 -12.09
N ASN A 186 3.04 17.26 -11.59
CA ASN A 186 4.00 17.98 -12.43
C ASN A 186 4.57 17.06 -13.52
N THR A 187 4.89 15.82 -13.17
CA THR A 187 5.38 14.83 -14.15
C THR A 187 4.30 14.46 -15.17
N ALA A 188 3.04 14.32 -14.74
CA ALA A 188 1.92 14.09 -15.65
C ALA A 188 1.72 15.26 -16.64
N GLU A 189 1.83 16.50 -16.16
CA GLU A 189 1.75 17.70 -17.00
C GLU A 189 2.89 17.78 -18.02
N GLN A 190 4.12 17.44 -17.60
CA GLN A 190 5.28 17.37 -18.51
C GLN A 190 5.08 16.31 -19.60
N MET A 191 4.59 15.13 -19.23
CA MET A 191 4.26 14.06 -20.18
C MET A 191 3.19 14.53 -21.17
N ALA A 192 2.09 15.11 -20.69
CA ALA A 192 1.02 15.62 -21.55
C ALA A 192 1.53 16.64 -22.58
N LYS A 193 2.34 17.62 -22.15
CA LYS A 193 2.95 18.60 -23.06
C LYS A 193 3.90 17.98 -24.06
N THR A 194 4.72 17.02 -23.63
CA THR A 194 5.72 16.35 -24.48
C THR A 194 5.06 15.55 -25.60
N HIS A 195 3.89 14.96 -25.32
CA HIS A 195 3.14 14.16 -26.29
C HIS A 195 2.00 14.92 -26.98
N GLY A 196 1.89 16.24 -26.76
CA GLY A 196 0.85 17.07 -27.39
C GLY A 196 -0.59 16.74 -26.96
N ILE A 197 -0.78 16.18 -25.76
CA ILE A 197 -2.09 15.78 -25.24
C ILE A 197 -2.83 17.03 -24.77
N THR A 198 -3.90 17.38 -25.46
CA THR A 198 -4.66 18.60 -25.20
C THR A 198 -5.50 18.49 -23.92
N ARG A 199 -5.85 19.63 -23.35
CA ARG A 199 -6.77 19.69 -22.20
C ARG A 199 -8.12 19.04 -22.51
N ALA A 200 -8.65 19.25 -23.73
CA ALA A 200 -9.93 18.69 -24.15
C ALA A 200 -9.89 17.16 -24.19
N GLU A 201 -8.78 16.55 -24.64
CA GLU A 201 -8.61 15.09 -24.64
C GLU A 201 -8.53 14.52 -23.21
N GLN A 202 -7.81 15.21 -22.32
CA GLN A 202 -7.73 14.82 -20.90
C GLN A 202 -9.11 14.88 -20.22
N ASP A 203 -9.86 15.97 -20.42
CA ASP A 203 -11.20 16.14 -19.86
C ASP A 203 -12.20 15.12 -20.42
N ALA A 204 -12.11 14.81 -21.72
CA ALA A 204 -12.95 13.79 -22.35
C ALA A 204 -12.69 12.39 -21.75
N LEU A 205 -11.43 12.03 -21.52
CA LEU A 205 -11.07 10.77 -20.88
C LEU A 205 -11.56 10.71 -19.42
N ALA A 206 -11.37 11.79 -18.66
CA ALA A 206 -11.80 11.88 -17.27
C ALA A 206 -13.32 11.76 -17.15
N HIS A 207 -14.08 12.51 -17.96
CA HIS A 207 -15.54 12.44 -17.99
C HIS A 207 -16.04 11.03 -18.34
N ARG A 208 -15.44 10.40 -19.36
CA ARG A 208 -15.76 9.02 -19.75
C ARG A 208 -15.51 8.04 -18.60
N SER A 209 -14.35 8.13 -17.94
CA SER A 209 -14.00 7.25 -16.81
C SER A 209 -14.99 7.37 -15.66
N HIS A 210 -15.33 8.59 -15.24
CA HIS A 210 -16.33 8.82 -14.19
C HIS A 210 -17.72 8.30 -14.56
N THR A 211 -18.15 8.54 -15.80
CA THR A 211 -19.46 8.07 -16.29
C THR A 211 -19.53 6.54 -16.28
N LEU A 212 -18.51 5.86 -16.83
CA LEU A 212 -18.46 4.40 -16.86
C LEU A 212 -18.37 3.80 -15.46
N ALA A 213 -17.58 4.40 -14.56
CA ALA A 213 -17.51 3.92 -13.18
C ALA A 213 -18.87 4.01 -12.48
N ALA A 214 -19.57 5.14 -12.59
CA ALA A 214 -20.89 5.32 -12.00
C ALA A 214 -21.92 4.33 -12.56
N GLN A 215 -21.90 4.10 -13.88
CA GLN A 215 -22.75 3.10 -14.53
C GLN A 215 -22.48 1.69 -13.99
N ASN A 216 -21.22 1.25 -13.93
CA ASN A 216 -20.88 -0.09 -13.42
C ASN A 216 -21.26 -0.30 -11.95
N TRP A 217 -21.26 0.76 -11.14
CA TRP A 217 -21.79 0.70 -9.78
C TRP A 217 -23.31 0.56 -9.75
N ASN A 218 -24.03 1.38 -10.53
CA ASN A 218 -25.50 1.31 -10.61
C ASN A 218 -26.00 -0.03 -11.18
N ASP A 219 -25.27 -0.59 -12.15
CA ASP A 219 -25.58 -1.86 -12.79
C ASP A 219 -25.15 -3.07 -11.94
N GLY A 220 -24.49 -2.84 -10.79
CA GLY A 220 -24.09 -3.89 -9.84
C GLY A 220 -22.87 -4.71 -10.26
N HIS A 221 -22.14 -4.31 -11.31
CA HIS A 221 -20.95 -5.05 -11.78
C HIS A 221 -19.82 -5.12 -10.74
N MET A 222 -19.79 -4.17 -9.79
CA MET A 222 -18.80 -4.10 -8.72
C MET A 222 -19.13 -5.00 -7.52
N ALA A 223 -20.34 -5.59 -7.45
CA ALA A 223 -20.84 -6.24 -6.23
C ALA A 223 -20.03 -7.46 -5.79
N HIS A 224 -19.37 -8.15 -6.72
CA HIS A 224 -18.60 -9.36 -6.41
C HIS A 224 -17.15 -9.08 -6.01
N GLU A 225 -16.62 -7.88 -6.33
CA GLU A 225 -15.22 -7.52 -6.05
C GLU A 225 -15.05 -6.60 -4.82
N VAL A 226 -16.15 -6.16 -4.18
CA VAL A 226 -16.16 -5.25 -3.03
C VAL A 226 -16.77 -5.89 -1.78
#